data_AF-A0A6B2T6Z7-F1
#
_entry.id   AF-A0A6B2T6Z7-F1
#
_cell.length_a   1.000
_cell.length_b   1.000
_cell.length_c   1.000
_cell.angle_alpha   90.00
_cell.angle_beta   90.00
_cell.angle_gamma   90.00
#
_symmetry.space_group_name_H-M   'P 1'
#
loop_
_entity.id
_entity.type
_entity.pdbx_description
1 polymer ?
#
loop_
_entity_poly.entity_id
_entity_poly.type
_entity_poly.pdbx_seq_one_letter_code
_entity_poly.pdbx_strand_id
1 'polypeptide(L)'
;APLRRLRCQQALSLVGDEAEPALRDVLDDPQLGGLARVWLAEHGATDVPAPSEELIFWLTIDTLAAQLSAEGNSDELQGLVEGLAQQHSGFFATAWRVEHPATADVLEAMGRLHPDKKVAKEARKAAFKARSQQGL
;
A
#
# COMPACT_ATOMS: atom_id res chain seq x y z
N ALA A 1 -8.32 -9.19 3.37
CA ALA A 1 -6.98 -9.61 2.92
C ALA A 1 -6.57 -8.75 1.73
N PRO A 2 -5.30 -8.29 1.68
CA PRO A 2 -4.80 -7.37 0.66
C PRO A 2 -5.09 -7.82 -0.78
N LEU A 3 -4.74 -9.07 -1.12
CA LEU A 3 -4.95 -9.61 -2.48
C LEU A 3 -6.41 -9.58 -2.94
N ARG A 4 -7.38 -9.73 -2.02
CA ARG A 4 -8.80 -9.61 -2.35
C ARG A 4 -9.16 -8.18 -2.73
N ARG A 5 -8.67 -7.18 -1.98
CA ARG A 5 -8.92 -5.76 -2.28
C ARG A 5 -8.32 -5.34 -3.62
N LEU A 6 -7.08 -5.76 -3.91
CA LEU A 6 -6.45 -5.53 -5.22
C LEU A 6 -7.29 -6.14 -6.36
N ARG A 7 -7.73 -7.40 -6.22
CA ARG A 7 -8.58 -8.04 -7.23
C ARG A 7 -9.93 -7.35 -7.39
N CYS A 8 -10.54 -6.87 -6.30
CA CYS A 8 -11.76 -6.07 -6.39
C CYS A 8 -11.51 -4.78 -7.18
N GLN A 9 -10.40 -4.06 -6.93
CA GLN A 9 -10.04 -2.88 -7.71
C GLN A 9 -9.91 -3.21 -9.21
N GLN A 10 -9.19 -4.29 -9.56
CA GLN A 10 -9.05 -4.74 -10.94
C GLN A 10 -10.38 -5.17 -11.57
N ALA A 11 -11.33 -5.67 -10.78
CA ALA A 11 -12.66 -6.00 -11.26
C ALA A 11 -13.53 -4.75 -11.49
N LEU A 12 -13.36 -3.69 -10.68
CA LEU A 12 -14.10 -2.44 -10.84
C LEU A 12 -13.82 -1.75 -12.19
N SER A 13 -12.62 -1.91 -12.75
CA SER A 13 -12.33 -1.40 -14.10
C SER A 13 -13.14 -2.09 -15.21
N LEU A 14 -13.80 -3.23 -14.92
CA LEU A 14 -14.69 -3.92 -15.86
C LEU A 14 -16.14 -3.44 -15.76
N VAL A 15 -16.52 -2.80 -14.64
CA VAL A 15 -17.88 -2.26 -14.42
C VAL A 15 -18.02 -0.86 -15.02
N GLY A 16 -16.96 -0.07 -14.97
CA GLY A 16 -16.97 1.33 -15.46
C GLY A 16 -17.76 2.26 -14.55
N ASP A 17 -18.29 3.35 -15.11
CA ASP A 17 -18.87 4.48 -14.35
C ASP A 17 -20.03 4.11 -13.43
N GLU A 18 -20.72 2.99 -13.68
CA GLU A 18 -21.80 2.48 -12.80
C GLU A 18 -21.31 2.15 -11.38
N ALA A 19 -20.00 1.98 -11.18
CA ALA A 19 -19.41 1.74 -9.87
C ALA A 19 -19.26 3.00 -9.01
N GLU A 20 -19.34 4.21 -9.60
CA GLU A 20 -19.05 5.46 -8.90
C GLU A 20 -19.86 5.65 -7.60
N PRO A 21 -21.19 5.43 -7.56
CA PRO A 21 -21.97 5.63 -6.33
C PRO A 21 -21.49 4.75 -5.18
N ALA A 22 -21.23 3.46 -5.47
CA ALA A 22 -20.76 2.51 -4.47
C ALA A 22 -19.36 2.85 -3.94
N LEU A 23 -18.51 3.45 -4.77
CA LEU A 23 -17.18 3.90 -4.36
C LEU A 23 -17.24 5.16 -3.51
N ARG A 24 -18.18 6.08 -3.81
CA ARG A 24 -18.43 7.26 -2.97
C ARG A 24 -18.93 6.87 -1.57
N ASP A 25 -19.77 5.84 -1.47
CA ASP A 25 -20.32 5.35 -0.19
C ASP A 25 -19.25 4.80 0.77
N VAL A 26 -18.08 4.42 0.27
CA VAL A 26 -16.98 3.85 1.08
C VAL A 26 -15.80 4.80 1.24
N LEU A 27 -15.92 6.07 0.90
CA LEU A 27 -14.83 7.04 1.03
C LEU A 27 -14.34 7.21 2.48
N ASP A 28 -15.21 7.05 3.46
CA ASP A 28 -14.85 7.14 4.88
C ASP A 28 -14.40 5.80 5.47
N ASP A 29 -14.43 4.71 4.69
CA ASP A 29 -13.94 3.41 5.15
C ASP A 29 -12.41 3.43 5.23
N PRO A 30 -11.82 3.04 6.38
CA PRO A 30 -10.37 3.11 6.59
C PRO A 30 -9.57 2.13 5.72
N GLN A 31 -10.20 1.10 5.16
CA GLN A 31 -9.55 0.06 4.36
C GLN A 31 -9.88 0.16 2.86
N LEU A 32 -11.02 0.74 2.51
CA LEU A 32 -11.51 0.85 1.14
C LEU A 32 -11.42 2.27 0.58
N GLY A 33 -11.49 3.28 1.44
CA GLY A 33 -11.54 4.68 1.01
C GLY A 33 -10.31 5.11 0.22
N GLY A 34 -9.14 4.53 0.48
CA GLY A 34 -7.93 4.81 -0.31
C GLY A 34 -8.08 4.32 -1.76
N LEU A 35 -8.47 3.07 -1.94
CA LEU A 35 -8.71 2.48 -3.27
C LEU A 35 -9.85 3.16 -4.02
N ALA A 36 -10.93 3.50 -3.32
CA ALA A 36 -12.05 4.22 -3.90
C ALA A 36 -11.62 5.58 -4.47
N ARG A 37 -10.79 6.33 -3.73
CA ARG A 37 -10.23 7.61 -4.21
C ARG A 37 -9.35 7.45 -5.44
N VAL A 38 -8.48 6.43 -5.47
CA VAL A 38 -7.64 6.14 -6.64
C VAL A 38 -8.52 5.89 -7.86
N TRP A 39 -9.51 5.01 -7.75
CA TRP A 39 -10.42 4.70 -8.85
C TRP A 39 -11.17 5.94 -9.32
N LEU A 40 -11.75 6.73 -8.40
CA LEU A 40 -12.51 7.93 -8.73
C LEU A 40 -11.63 8.98 -9.43
N ALA A 41 -10.39 9.17 -8.98
CA ALA A 41 -9.44 10.07 -9.62
C ALA A 41 -9.04 9.63 -11.02
N GLU A 42 -8.79 8.33 -11.22
CA GLU A 42 -8.46 7.74 -12.53
C GLU A 42 -9.60 7.87 -13.54
N HIS A 43 -10.85 7.90 -13.07
CA HIS A 43 -12.06 8.08 -13.90
C HIS A 43 -12.49 9.55 -14.02
N GLY A 44 -11.67 10.50 -13.52
CA GLY A 44 -11.93 11.93 -13.67
C GLY A 44 -13.09 12.45 -12.82
N ALA A 45 -13.51 11.71 -11.80
CA ALA A 45 -14.56 12.15 -10.88
C ALA A 45 -14.13 13.43 -10.15
N THR A 46 -15.05 14.38 -10.06
CA THR A 46 -14.83 15.62 -9.30
C THR A 46 -15.20 15.44 -7.83
N ASP A 47 -14.77 16.39 -7.01
CA ASP A 47 -15.16 16.49 -5.60
C ASP A 47 -14.77 15.25 -4.77
N VAL A 48 -13.64 14.64 -5.13
CA VAL A 48 -13.03 13.56 -4.37
C VAL A 48 -12.11 14.16 -3.30
N PRO A 49 -12.38 13.95 -2.00
CA PRO A 49 -11.55 14.51 -0.94
C PRO A 49 -10.15 13.90 -0.97
N ALA A 50 -9.11 14.72 -0.79
CA ALA A 50 -7.73 14.25 -0.70
C ALA A 50 -7.58 13.22 0.44
N PRO A 51 -6.82 12.13 0.24
CA PRO A 51 -6.58 11.16 1.29
C PRO A 51 -5.69 11.75 2.39
N SER A 52 -5.88 11.31 3.63
CA SER A 52 -4.92 11.59 4.71
C SER A 52 -3.60 10.88 4.45
N GLU A 53 -2.52 11.37 5.05
CA GLU A 53 -1.20 10.70 4.97
C GLU A 53 -1.27 9.26 5.48
N GLU A 54 -1.99 9.04 6.58
CA GLU A 54 -2.21 7.71 7.14
C GLU A 54 -2.86 6.75 6.12
N LEU A 55 -3.90 7.21 5.42
CA LEU A 55 -4.59 6.41 4.41
C LEU A 55 -3.69 6.11 3.21
N ILE A 56 -2.84 7.06 2.78
CA ILE A 56 -1.86 6.86 1.71
C ILE A 56 -0.87 5.74 2.08
N PHE A 57 -0.30 5.81 3.27
CA PHE A 57 0.66 4.80 3.73
C PHE A 57 -0.02 3.44 3.95
N TRP A 58 -1.22 3.42 4.51
CA TRP A 58 -2.01 2.20 4.68
C TRP A 58 -2.26 1.51 3.34
N LEU A 59 -2.73 2.28 2.34
CA LEU A 59 -2.94 1.76 0.99
C LEU A 59 -1.65 1.27 0.35
N THR A 60 -0.55 2.00 0.50
CA THR A 60 0.76 1.60 -0.05
C THR A 60 1.21 0.25 0.52
N ILE A 61 1.07 0.05 1.83
CA ILE A 61 1.37 -1.24 2.47
C ILE A 61 0.43 -2.34 1.97
N ASP A 62 -0.87 -2.05 1.84
CA ASP A 62 -1.85 -3.02 1.35
C ASP A 62 -1.54 -3.47 -0.08
N THR A 63 -1.21 -2.53 -0.97
CA THR A 63 -0.82 -2.83 -2.35
C THR A 63 0.44 -3.69 -2.40
N LEU A 64 1.49 -3.34 -1.64
CA LEU A 64 2.71 -4.16 -1.56
C LEU A 64 2.44 -5.57 -1.03
N ALA A 65 1.61 -5.69 0.02
CA ALA A 65 1.23 -6.98 0.57
C ALA A 65 0.44 -7.83 -0.44
N ALA A 66 -0.43 -7.21 -1.24
CA ALA A 66 -1.14 -7.87 -2.32
C ALA A 66 -0.18 -8.37 -3.41
N GLN A 67 0.77 -7.54 -3.84
CA GLN A 67 1.75 -7.91 -4.86
C GLN A 67 2.69 -9.03 -4.40
N LEU A 68 3.18 -8.95 -3.15
CA LEU A 68 3.95 -10.04 -2.52
C LEU A 68 3.19 -11.37 -2.53
N SER A 69 1.87 -11.33 -2.32
CA SER A 69 1.02 -12.52 -2.32
C SER A 69 0.73 -13.05 -3.73
N ALA A 70 0.75 -12.18 -4.75
CA ALA A 70 0.40 -12.50 -6.13
C ALA A 70 1.60 -13.03 -6.93
N GLU A 71 2.75 -12.34 -6.84
CA GLU A 71 3.90 -12.53 -7.72
C GLU A 71 5.14 -13.08 -6.99
N GLY A 72 5.16 -13.05 -5.65
CA GLY A 72 6.35 -13.38 -4.88
C GLY A 72 7.46 -12.34 -5.06
N ASN A 73 8.72 -12.78 -5.09
CA ASN A 73 9.88 -11.90 -5.28
C ASN A 73 10.15 -11.66 -6.78
N SER A 74 9.23 -11.02 -7.50
CA SER A 74 9.38 -10.68 -8.92
C SER A 74 10.31 -9.47 -9.14
N ASP A 75 10.87 -9.34 -10.34
CA ASP A 75 11.65 -8.14 -10.74
C ASP A 75 10.78 -6.87 -10.73
N GLU A 76 9.48 -7.02 -11.07
CA GLU A 76 8.49 -5.94 -11.00
C GLU A 76 8.29 -5.44 -9.57
N LEU A 77 8.16 -6.36 -8.60
CA LEU A 77 8.07 -5.98 -7.19
C LEU A 77 9.36 -5.33 -6.70
N GLN A 78 10.53 -5.80 -7.13
CA GLN A 78 11.79 -5.15 -6.80
C GLN A 78 11.81 -3.70 -7.33
N GLY A 79 11.42 -3.48 -8.58
CA GLY A 79 11.31 -2.14 -9.16
C GLY A 79 10.36 -1.21 -8.39
N LEU A 80 9.20 -1.74 -7.95
CA LEU A 80 8.25 -1.00 -7.12
C LEU A 80 8.86 -0.60 -5.77
N VAL A 81 9.55 -1.53 -5.10
CA VAL A 81 10.23 -1.28 -3.82
C VAL A 81 11.33 -0.23 -3.94
N GLU A 82 12.11 -0.27 -5.02
CA GLU A 82 13.15 0.74 -5.31
C GLU A 82 12.52 2.12 -5.55
N GLY A 83 11.48 2.20 -6.38
CA GLY A 83 10.80 3.47 -6.68
C GLY A 83 10.23 4.14 -5.42
N LEU A 84 9.55 3.38 -4.57
CA LEU A 84 8.97 3.89 -3.32
C LEU A 84 10.04 4.43 -2.36
N ALA A 85 11.15 3.70 -2.20
CA ALA A 85 12.23 4.13 -1.31
C ALA A 85 12.95 5.40 -1.81
N GLN A 86 13.03 5.60 -3.14
CA GLN A 86 13.63 6.78 -3.74
C GLN A 86 12.72 8.02 -3.65
N GLN A 87 11.42 7.86 -3.90
CA GLN A 87 10.48 8.98 -3.94
C GLN A 87 10.18 9.56 -2.56
N HIS A 88 10.31 8.75 -1.49
CA HIS A 88 9.95 9.15 -0.14
C HIS A 88 11.12 8.99 0.83
N SER A 89 12.00 10.00 0.88
CA SER A 89 13.05 10.08 1.90
C SER A 89 12.39 10.17 3.29
N GLY A 90 12.35 9.05 4.02
CA GLY A 90 11.61 8.95 5.28
C GLY A 90 10.47 7.93 5.27
N PHE A 91 10.22 7.25 4.14
CA PHE A 91 9.19 6.20 4.02
C PHE A 91 9.23 5.23 5.20
N PHE A 92 10.40 4.63 5.47
CA PHE A 92 10.56 3.66 6.57
C PHE A 92 10.40 4.29 7.94
N ALA A 93 10.65 5.59 8.08
CA ALA A 93 10.47 6.29 9.34
C ALA A 93 8.98 6.48 9.65
N THR A 94 8.11 6.58 8.64
CA THR A 94 6.65 6.71 8.80
C THR A 94 5.96 5.35 8.76
N ALA A 95 6.26 4.52 7.76
CA ALA A 95 5.57 3.27 7.46
C ALA A 95 5.50 2.27 8.64
N TRP A 96 6.54 2.20 9.48
CA TRP A 96 6.54 1.25 10.60
C TRP A 96 5.47 1.54 11.66
N ARG A 97 4.96 2.77 11.72
CA ARG A 97 3.91 3.16 12.68
C ARG A 97 2.49 2.87 12.17
N VAL A 98 2.35 2.52 10.90
CA VAL A 98 1.05 2.33 10.25
C VAL A 98 0.38 1.08 10.80
N GLU A 99 -0.85 1.25 11.26
CA GLU A 99 -1.68 0.18 11.81
C GLU A 99 -2.29 -0.68 10.68
N HIS A 100 -1.44 -1.46 10.03
CA HIS A 100 -1.83 -2.47 9.04
C HIS A 100 -1.27 -3.85 9.43
N PRO A 101 -2.07 -4.93 9.35
CA PRO A 101 -1.61 -6.28 9.76
C PRO A 101 -0.36 -6.77 9.02
N ALA A 102 -0.16 -6.35 7.77
CA ALA A 102 1.00 -6.74 6.95
C ALA A 102 2.20 -5.78 7.02
N THR A 103 2.17 -4.73 7.86
CA THR A 103 3.25 -3.72 7.91
C THR A 103 4.64 -4.34 8.12
N ALA A 104 4.77 -5.22 9.10
CA ALA A 104 6.05 -5.87 9.42
C ALA A 104 6.57 -6.73 8.25
N ASP A 105 5.70 -7.53 7.64
CA ASP A 105 6.06 -8.47 6.58
C ASP A 105 6.44 -7.74 5.28
N VAL A 106 5.72 -6.67 4.94
CA VAL A 106 6.05 -5.81 3.81
C VAL A 106 7.43 -5.16 4.01
N LEU A 107 7.69 -4.58 5.18
CA LEU A 107 8.98 -3.94 5.47
C LEU A 107 10.14 -4.93 5.47
N GLU A 108 9.91 -6.17 5.95
CA GLU A 108 10.91 -7.23 5.88
C GLU A 108 11.20 -7.64 4.43
N ALA A 109 10.15 -7.82 3.62
CA ALA A 109 10.29 -8.14 2.21
C ALA A 109 11.02 -7.03 1.44
N MET A 110 10.70 -5.76 1.69
CA MET A 110 11.44 -4.63 1.13
C MET A 110 12.92 -4.69 1.51
N GLY A 111 13.23 -5.01 2.77
CA GLY A 111 14.60 -5.20 3.24
C GLY A 111 15.33 -6.37 2.57
N ARG A 112 14.62 -7.41 2.14
CA ARG A 112 15.17 -8.53 1.38
C ARG A 112 15.41 -8.17 -0.09
N LEU A 113 14.49 -7.43 -0.71
CA LEU A 113 14.46 -7.17 -2.15
C LEU A 113 15.34 -5.98 -2.57
N HIS A 114 15.48 -4.95 -1.73
CA HIS A 114 16.13 -3.71 -2.14
C HIS A 114 17.65 -3.90 -2.39
N PRO A 115 18.21 -3.50 -3.56
CA PRO A 115 19.61 -3.73 -3.91
C PRO A 115 20.58 -2.85 -3.10
N ASP A 116 20.19 -1.61 -2.75
CA ASP A 116 20.98 -0.76 -1.85
C ASP A 116 20.95 -1.31 -0.42
N LYS A 117 22.13 -1.71 0.07
CA LYS A 117 22.32 -2.28 1.42
C LYS A 117 21.94 -1.32 2.55
N LYS A 118 22.08 -0.01 2.38
CA LYS A 118 21.69 0.99 3.39
C LYS A 118 20.18 1.04 3.49
N VAL A 119 19.49 1.16 2.36
CA VAL A 119 18.02 1.18 2.30
C VAL A 119 17.45 -0.13 2.86
N ALA A 120 18.00 -1.27 2.42
CA ALA A 120 17.62 -2.58 2.91
C ALA A 120 17.79 -2.72 4.44
N LYS A 121 18.82 -2.10 5.02
CA LYS A 121 19.04 -2.09 6.48
C LYS A 121 18.00 -1.25 7.20
N GLU A 122 17.63 -0.09 6.67
CA GLU A 122 16.59 0.76 7.27
C GLU A 122 15.21 0.09 7.21
N ALA A 123 14.88 -0.58 6.11
CA ALA A 123 13.67 -1.39 5.98
C ALA A 123 13.59 -2.49 7.04
N ARG A 124 14.67 -3.26 7.24
CA ARG A 124 14.73 -4.31 8.29
C ARG A 124 14.58 -3.75 9.71
N LYS A 125 15.18 -2.59 9.99
CA LYS A 125 14.98 -1.91 11.29
C LYS A 125 13.53 -1.48 11.48
N ALA A 126 12.91 -0.95 10.45
CA ALA A 126 11.50 -0.56 10.46
C ALA A 126 10.60 -1.77 10.69
N ALA A 127 10.86 -2.90 10.01
CA ALA A 127 10.16 -4.15 10.22
C ALA A 127 10.24 -4.63 11.67
N PHE A 128 11.44 -4.59 12.27
CA PHE A 128 11.62 -4.93 13.69
C PHE A 128 10.79 -4.05 14.62
N LYS A 129 10.79 -2.72 14.39
CA LYS A 129 9.98 -1.79 15.18
C LYS A 129 8.47 -2.06 15.04
N ALA A 130 8.02 -2.35 13.82
CA ALA A 130 6.61 -2.68 13.56
C ALA A 130 6.17 -3.93 14.31
N ARG A 131 6.99 -5.00 14.32
CA ARG A 131 6.72 -6.22 15.11
C ARG A 131 6.60 -5.93 16.60
N SER A 132 7.56 -5.18 17.15
CA SER A 132 7.54 -4.78 18.56
C SER A 132 6.29 -3.97 18.93
N GLN A 133 5.80 -3.10 18.04
CA GLN A 133 4.56 -2.34 18.25
C GLN A 133 3.32 -3.26 18.22
N GLN A 134 3.31 -4.27 17.35
CA GLN A 134 2.22 -5.22 17.18
C GLN A 134 2.20 -6.34 18.24
N GLY A 135 3.23 -6.42 19.09
CA GLY A 135 3.40 -7.49 20.07
C GLY A 135 3.79 -8.85 19.45
N LEU A 136 4.41 -8.82 18.27
CA LEU A 136 4.89 -9.98 17.50
C LEU A 136 6.39 -10.22 17.68
#